data_AF-A0A945AAR8-F1
#
_entry.id   AF-A0A945AAR8-F1
#
_cell.length_a   1.000
_cell.length_b   1.000
_cell.length_c   1.000
_cell.angle_alpha   90.00
_cell.angle_beta   90.00
_cell.angle_gamma   90.00
#
_symmetry.space_group_name_H-M   'P 1'
#
loop_
_entity.id
_entity.type
_entity.pdbx_description
1 polymer ?
#
loop_
_entity_poly.entity_id
_entity_poly.type
_entity_poly.pdbx_seq_one_letter_code
_entity_poly.pdbx_strand_id
1 'polypeptide(L)'
;MIVEKSPPKKSSLLPRISVTRPVTVTMCLIALLVLGAMAYSRIPVKMFPSGFSRPFLYVRINYPNSTPRESEQQIAVLLEESLKMVKGVDQVRTYSGTRGVRAPINFREGVDMDLAYNLLSDQLERIKPQLPEEAQDEVSIWKFNPDNFSTMWVSVAVPPGLDDPYGYLESHVLRPLERVDGVANVDVYGADPKEVSVEVDQARLSARGVGMAELVQALQSDNFALAGGYVREGGKKFYVRSLARYKDLSEIRNLTIPTSGGDVPLKDIADVVYGPPPDRRIERIEGVNAMSVGVFAESGANIVGVSGRVEKALDEISSDPLNTGISYQVLRDQGEEIENQVNNLQSTALWGGLFAAMILFFYLRTFRMTAIITLSIPLCLMMTMVVMYFIGWSLNVITMMGLMVGVGLVVDNAIVILENI
;
A
#
# COMPACT_ATOMS: atom_id res chain seq x y z
N MET A 1 -50.10 -57.20 -34.69
CA MET A 1 -48.67 -56.91 -34.49
C MET A 1 -48.59 -55.61 -33.69
N ILE A 2 -48.29 -55.74 -32.41
CA ILE A 2 -48.35 -54.65 -31.42
C ILE A 2 -47.07 -53.83 -31.60
N VAL A 3 -47.21 -52.53 -31.91
CA VAL A 3 -46.09 -51.59 -31.93
C VAL A 3 -45.75 -51.28 -30.47
N GLU A 4 -44.62 -51.83 -30.04
CA GLU A 4 -44.08 -51.72 -28.70
C GLU A 4 -43.64 -50.26 -28.44
N LYS A 5 -44.32 -49.61 -27.48
CA LYS A 5 -43.94 -48.28 -26.98
C LYS A 5 -42.59 -48.38 -26.28
N SER A 6 -41.58 -47.75 -26.85
CA SER A 6 -40.29 -47.49 -26.20
C SER A 6 -40.50 -46.83 -24.82
N PRO A 7 -39.79 -47.26 -23.76
CA PRO A 7 -40.01 -46.75 -22.41
C PRO A 7 -39.55 -45.29 -22.28
N PRO A 8 -40.19 -44.48 -21.40
CA PRO A 8 -39.79 -43.09 -21.22
C PRO A 8 -38.37 -43.01 -20.65
N LYS A 9 -37.48 -42.30 -21.36
CA LYS A 9 -36.15 -41.89 -20.87
C LYS A 9 -36.32 -41.27 -19.49
N LYS A 10 -35.56 -41.76 -18.49
CA LYS A 10 -35.50 -41.21 -17.13
C LYS A 10 -35.33 -39.69 -17.22
N SER A 11 -36.39 -38.94 -16.95
CA SER A 11 -36.29 -37.49 -16.82
C SER A 11 -35.37 -37.20 -15.64
N SER A 12 -34.40 -36.31 -15.84
CA SER A 12 -33.46 -35.92 -14.81
C SER A 12 -34.20 -35.39 -13.58
N LEU A 13 -33.69 -35.72 -12.39
CA LEU A 13 -34.35 -35.45 -11.11
C LEU A 13 -34.65 -33.95 -10.90
N LEU A 14 -33.74 -33.09 -11.40
CA LEU A 14 -33.76 -31.64 -11.22
C LEU A 14 -34.92 -30.94 -11.96
N PRO A 15 -35.09 -31.09 -13.30
CA PRO A 15 -36.26 -30.52 -13.99
C PRO A 15 -37.60 -30.99 -13.43
N ARG A 16 -37.70 -32.27 -13.03
CA ARG A 16 -38.94 -32.81 -12.47
C ARG A 16 -39.32 -32.15 -11.14
N ILE A 17 -38.35 -31.92 -10.25
CA ILE A 17 -38.59 -31.20 -8.98
C ILE A 17 -38.95 -29.74 -9.27
N SER A 18 -38.25 -29.10 -10.20
CA SER A 18 -38.48 -27.69 -10.55
C SER A 18 -39.89 -27.43 -11.09
N VAL A 19 -40.42 -28.35 -11.91
CA VAL A 19 -41.77 -28.23 -12.50
C VAL A 19 -42.87 -28.64 -11.53
N THR A 20 -42.63 -29.62 -10.65
CA THR A 20 -43.67 -30.16 -9.75
C THR A 20 -43.85 -29.36 -8.45
N ARG A 21 -42.87 -28.54 -8.04
CA ARG A 21 -42.94 -27.71 -6.83
C ARG A 21 -42.64 -26.23 -7.11
N PRO A 22 -43.47 -25.55 -7.94
CA PRO A 22 -43.19 -24.19 -8.38
C PRO A 22 -43.05 -23.20 -7.21
N VAL A 23 -43.95 -23.25 -6.22
CA VAL A 23 -43.92 -22.33 -5.06
C VAL A 23 -42.62 -22.45 -4.25
N THR A 24 -42.14 -23.67 -4.02
CA THR A 24 -40.88 -23.92 -3.30
C THR A 24 -39.69 -23.36 -4.06
N VAL A 25 -39.65 -23.56 -5.38
CA VAL A 25 -38.56 -23.05 -6.24
C VAL A 25 -38.56 -21.53 -6.23
N THR A 26 -39.72 -20.88 -6.42
CA THR A 26 -39.80 -19.41 -6.42
C THR A 26 -39.36 -18.83 -5.08
N MET A 27 -39.75 -19.46 -3.95
CA MET A 27 -39.31 -19.03 -2.62
C MET A 27 -37.81 -19.18 -2.43
N CYS A 28 -37.21 -20.29 -2.90
CA CYS A 28 -35.75 -20.45 -2.88
C CYS A 28 -35.03 -19.38 -3.72
N LEU A 29 -35.56 -19.05 -4.90
CA LEU A 29 -35.00 -18.01 -5.77
C LEU A 29 -35.08 -16.62 -5.11
N ILE A 30 -36.20 -16.30 -4.48
CA ILE A 30 -36.37 -15.03 -3.74
C ILE A 30 -35.40 -14.99 -2.54
N ALA A 31 -35.25 -16.09 -1.79
CA ALA A 31 -34.29 -16.16 -0.69
C ALA A 31 -32.85 -15.93 -1.18
N LEU A 32 -32.47 -16.52 -2.32
CA LEU A 32 -31.16 -16.29 -2.94
C LEU A 32 -30.97 -14.86 -3.42
N LEU A 33 -32.00 -14.20 -3.94
CA LEU A 33 -31.96 -12.78 -4.29
C LEU A 33 -31.69 -11.90 -3.07
N VAL A 34 -32.39 -12.14 -1.95
CA VAL A 34 -32.20 -11.38 -0.71
C VAL A 34 -30.81 -11.61 -0.14
N LEU A 35 -30.35 -12.87 -0.09
CA LEU A 35 -29.01 -13.21 0.36
C LEU A 35 -27.93 -12.59 -0.54
N GLY A 36 -28.13 -12.60 -1.86
CA GLY A 36 -27.23 -11.99 -2.83
C GLY A 36 -27.13 -10.48 -2.66
N ALA A 37 -28.25 -9.80 -2.41
CA ALA A 37 -28.26 -8.36 -2.14
C ALA A 37 -27.53 -8.02 -0.82
N MET A 38 -27.72 -8.83 0.23
CA MET A 38 -26.97 -8.67 1.47
C MET A 38 -25.47 -8.93 1.26
N ALA A 39 -25.10 -9.97 0.51
CA ALA A 39 -23.72 -10.30 0.18
C ALA A 39 -23.05 -9.17 -0.61
N TYR A 40 -23.72 -8.63 -1.63
CA TYR A 40 -23.24 -7.52 -2.45
C TYR A 40 -22.84 -6.31 -1.59
N SER A 41 -23.64 -5.96 -0.56
CA SER A 41 -23.33 -4.84 0.34
C SER A 41 -22.13 -5.08 1.28
N ARG A 42 -21.68 -6.33 1.44
CA ARG A 42 -20.61 -6.71 2.38
C ARG A 42 -19.31 -7.14 1.71
N ILE A 43 -19.32 -7.42 0.41
CA ILE A 43 -18.11 -7.80 -0.33
C ILE A 43 -17.21 -6.57 -0.49
N PRO A 44 -15.92 -6.65 -0.11
CA PRO A 44 -15.01 -5.53 -0.31
C PRO A 44 -14.76 -5.31 -1.81
N VAL A 45 -14.78 -4.04 -2.23
CA VAL A 45 -14.44 -3.63 -3.59
C VAL A 45 -12.96 -3.28 -3.62
N LYS A 46 -12.19 -3.94 -4.49
CA LYS A 46 -10.74 -3.76 -4.62
C LYS A 46 -10.34 -3.71 -6.09
N MET A 47 -9.26 -3.01 -6.42
CA MET A 47 -8.72 -3.04 -7.79
C MET A 47 -8.14 -4.43 -8.13
N PHE A 48 -7.41 -5.02 -7.20
CA PHE A 48 -6.78 -6.34 -7.33
C PHE A 48 -7.38 -7.35 -6.32
N PRO A 49 -7.34 -8.66 -6.62
CA PRO A 49 -7.70 -9.67 -5.64
C PRO A 49 -6.74 -9.66 -4.44
N SER A 50 -7.25 -10.01 -3.27
CA SER A 50 -6.42 -10.20 -2.07
C SER A 50 -5.36 -11.28 -2.33
N GLY A 51 -4.12 -11.03 -1.91
CA GLY A 51 -2.99 -11.95 -2.14
C GLY A 51 -2.36 -11.86 -3.53
N PHE A 52 -2.79 -10.92 -4.38
CA PHE A 52 -2.09 -10.64 -5.64
C PHE A 52 -0.69 -10.08 -5.37
N SER A 53 0.30 -10.96 -5.44
CA SER A 53 1.71 -10.60 -5.47
C SER A 53 2.22 -10.80 -6.88
N ARG A 54 2.86 -9.77 -7.43
CA ARG A 54 3.65 -9.96 -8.64
C ARG A 54 4.85 -10.84 -8.29
N PRO A 55 5.34 -11.69 -9.21
CA PRO A 55 6.43 -12.62 -8.93
C PRO A 55 7.79 -11.90 -8.91
N PHE A 56 7.92 -10.85 -8.11
CA PHE A 56 9.18 -10.16 -7.88
C PHE A 56 9.30 -9.70 -6.42
N LEU A 57 10.52 -9.77 -5.91
CA LEU A 57 10.93 -9.16 -4.65
C LEU A 57 12.00 -8.13 -4.93
N TYR A 58 12.12 -7.14 -4.06
CA TYR A 58 13.10 -6.09 -4.20
C TYR A 58 13.97 -6.04 -2.96
N VAL A 59 15.26 -6.31 -3.12
CA VAL A 59 16.24 -6.16 -2.03
C VAL A 59 16.94 -4.82 -2.18
N ARG A 60 17.09 -4.11 -1.08
CA ARG A 60 17.92 -2.91 -1.00
C ARG A 60 18.87 -3.08 0.18
N ILE A 61 20.15 -2.88 -0.10
CA ILE A 61 21.21 -2.82 0.91
C ILE A 61 21.79 -1.42 0.79
N ASN A 62 21.54 -0.57 1.79
CA ASN A 62 22.14 0.75 1.79
C ASN A 62 23.60 0.62 2.21
N TYR A 63 24.46 1.30 1.46
CA TYR A 63 25.87 1.43 1.80
C TYR A 63 26.28 2.87 1.50
N PRO A 64 26.01 3.78 2.45
CA PRO A 64 26.22 5.21 2.23
C PRO A 64 27.70 5.52 2.00
N ASN A 65 27.97 6.60 1.27
CA ASN A 65 29.33 7.09 1.00
C ASN A 65 30.25 6.12 0.24
N SER A 66 29.69 5.06 -0.37
CA SER A 66 30.45 4.11 -1.17
C SER A 66 30.60 4.57 -2.62
N THR A 67 31.60 4.03 -3.32
CA THR A 67 31.65 4.17 -4.79
C THR A 67 30.80 3.08 -5.46
N PRO A 68 30.25 3.30 -6.68
CA PRO A 68 29.49 2.27 -7.37
C PRO A 68 30.27 0.96 -7.55
N ARG A 69 31.59 1.06 -7.76
CA ARG A 69 32.49 -0.09 -7.92
C ARG A 69 32.72 -0.85 -6.60
N GLU A 70 32.81 -0.12 -5.49
CA GLU A 70 32.94 -0.72 -4.17
C GLU A 70 31.65 -1.42 -3.75
N SER A 71 30.50 -0.76 -3.94
CA SER A 71 29.16 -1.36 -3.78
C SER A 71 28.99 -2.61 -4.63
N GLU A 72 29.47 -2.61 -5.87
CA GLU A 72 29.45 -3.79 -6.72
C GLU A 72 30.28 -4.95 -6.14
N GLN A 73 31.54 -4.69 -5.79
CA GLN A 73 32.47 -5.73 -5.37
C GLN A 73 32.16 -6.30 -3.99
N GLN A 74 31.75 -5.47 -3.04
CA GLN A 74 31.54 -5.88 -1.65
C GLN A 74 30.12 -6.37 -1.38
N ILE A 75 29.13 -5.91 -2.18
CA ILE A 75 27.71 -6.21 -1.93
C ILE A 75 27.08 -6.91 -3.13
N ALA A 76 27.11 -6.32 -4.33
CA ALA A 76 26.32 -6.84 -5.45
C ALA A 76 26.76 -8.25 -5.87
N VAL A 77 28.05 -8.50 -6.04
CA VAL A 77 28.57 -9.83 -6.44
C VAL A 77 28.20 -10.89 -5.39
N LEU A 78 28.41 -10.60 -4.11
CA LEU A 78 28.06 -11.49 -3.01
C LEU A 78 26.55 -11.77 -2.97
N LEU A 79 25.74 -10.73 -3.17
CA LEU A 79 24.29 -10.84 -3.23
C LEU A 79 23.87 -11.72 -4.42
N GLU A 80 24.38 -11.48 -5.63
CA GLU A 80 24.07 -12.30 -6.79
C GLU A 80 24.44 -13.78 -6.61
N GLU A 81 25.59 -14.07 -5.99
CA GLU A 81 26.03 -15.44 -5.73
C GLU A 81 25.13 -16.18 -4.74
N SER A 82 24.72 -15.50 -3.66
CA SER A 82 23.82 -16.09 -2.67
C SER A 82 22.40 -16.30 -3.21
N LEU A 83 21.89 -15.37 -4.01
CA LEU A 83 20.55 -15.42 -4.57
C LEU A 83 20.37 -16.49 -5.65
N LYS A 84 21.44 -16.90 -6.34
CA LYS A 84 21.41 -18.04 -7.27
C LYS A 84 20.98 -19.35 -6.61
N MET A 85 21.18 -19.49 -5.31
CA MET A 85 20.83 -20.70 -4.55
C MET A 85 19.36 -20.73 -4.12
N VAL A 86 18.63 -19.61 -4.25
CA VAL A 86 17.23 -19.52 -3.86
C VAL A 86 16.36 -20.19 -4.91
N LYS A 87 15.60 -21.21 -4.49
CA LYS A 87 14.71 -21.95 -5.38
C LYS A 87 13.59 -21.04 -5.91
N GLY A 88 13.35 -21.08 -7.22
CA GLY A 88 12.26 -20.35 -7.86
C GLY A 88 12.65 -18.97 -8.41
N VAL A 89 13.88 -18.50 -8.14
CA VAL A 89 14.44 -17.32 -8.80
C VAL A 89 14.60 -17.59 -10.30
N ASP A 90 14.15 -16.65 -11.11
CA ASP A 90 14.27 -16.68 -12.57
C ASP A 90 15.37 -15.73 -13.04
N GLN A 91 15.30 -14.48 -12.59
CA GLN A 91 16.27 -13.45 -12.96
C GLN A 91 16.61 -12.57 -11.76
N VAL A 92 17.91 -12.39 -11.51
CA VAL A 92 18.44 -11.39 -10.58
C VAL A 92 19.06 -10.27 -11.41
N ARG A 93 18.78 -9.01 -11.06
CA ARG A 93 19.52 -7.85 -11.56
C ARG A 93 19.94 -7.01 -10.37
N THR A 94 21.19 -6.55 -10.34
CA THR A 94 21.66 -5.59 -9.34
C THR A 94 21.99 -4.26 -9.97
N TYR A 95 21.74 -3.18 -9.23
CA TYR A 95 22.09 -1.82 -9.57
C TYR A 95 22.90 -1.23 -8.42
N SER A 96 24.20 -1.06 -8.65
CA SER A 96 25.13 -0.47 -7.69
C SER A 96 25.24 1.04 -7.91
N GLY A 97 25.18 1.81 -6.83
CA GLY A 97 25.33 3.26 -6.86
C GLY A 97 26.12 3.75 -5.65
N THR A 98 26.15 5.06 -5.47
CA THR A 98 26.88 5.70 -4.34
C THR A 98 26.19 5.55 -2.98
N ARG A 99 25.00 4.96 -2.97
CA ARG A 99 24.17 4.74 -1.76
C ARG A 99 23.94 3.26 -1.48
N GLY A 100 24.70 2.37 -2.13
CA GLY A 100 24.55 0.93 -2.00
C GLY A 100 23.96 0.24 -3.23
N VAL A 101 23.33 -0.92 -2.99
CA VAL A 101 22.88 -1.85 -4.03
C VAL A 101 21.37 -2.06 -3.97
N ARG A 102 20.75 -2.03 -5.14
CA ARG A 102 19.34 -2.32 -5.35
C ARG A 102 19.19 -3.53 -6.25
N ALA A 103 18.45 -4.54 -5.82
CA ALA A 103 18.34 -5.80 -6.51
C ALA A 103 16.87 -6.22 -6.69
N PRO A 104 16.22 -5.87 -7.81
CA PRO A 104 14.98 -6.53 -8.22
C PRO A 104 15.26 -7.99 -8.60
N ILE A 105 14.51 -8.89 -7.97
CA ILE A 105 14.59 -10.35 -8.14
C ILE A 105 13.26 -10.81 -8.70
N ASN A 106 13.26 -11.35 -9.92
CA ASN A 106 12.09 -11.97 -10.53
C ASN A 106 12.07 -13.46 -10.20
N PHE A 107 10.89 -13.96 -9.89
CA PHE A 107 10.59 -15.36 -9.63
C PHE A 107 9.79 -15.94 -10.77
N ARG A 108 9.83 -17.27 -10.91
CA ARG A 108 8.98 -17.99 -11.87
C ARG A 108 7.51 -17.88 -11.48
N GLU A 109 6.62 -17.96 -12.46
CA GLU A 109 5.18 -17.99 -12.21
C GLU A 109 4.77 -19.19 -11.34
N GLY A 110 3.81 -18.98 -10.44
CA GLY A 110 3.29 -20.00 -9.53
C GLY A 110 4.14 -20.27 -8.29
N VAL A 111 5.24 -19.53 -8.08
CA VAL A 111 5.99 -19.56 -6.82
C VAL A 111 5.19 -18.83 -5.74
N ASP A 112 5.09 -19.44 -4.56
CA ASP A 112 4.54 -18.80 -3.37
C ASP A 112 5.49 -17.68 -2.91
N MET A 113 5.03 -16.44 -2.98
CA MET A 113 5.84 -15.26 -2.69
C MET A 113 6.11 -15.06 -1.20
N ASP A 114 5.29 -15.62 -0.31
CA ASP A 114 5.53 -15.59 1.12
C ASP A 114 6.64 -16.57 1.49
N LEU A 115 6.62 -17.77 0.90
CA LEU A 115 7.73 -18.71 1.01
C LEU A 115 9.01 -18.15 0.40
N ALA A 116 8.93 -17.54 -0.80
CA ALA A 116 10.07 -16.92 -1.46
C ALA A 116 10.67 -15.78 -0.63
N TYR A 117 9.82 -14.95 0.01
CA TYR A 117 10.27 -13.90 0.92
C TYR A 117 11.03 -14.47 2.11
N ASN A 118 10.51 -15.52 2.75
CA ASN A 118 11.17 -16.16 3.88
C ASN A 118 12.52 -16.79 3.48
N LEU A 119 12.57 -17.52 2.35
CA LEU A 119 13.82 -18.09 1.83
C LEU A 119 14.86 -17.03 1.48
N LEU A 120 14.41 -15.90 0.91
CA LEU A 120 15.25 -14.76 0.61
C LEU A 120 15.78 -14.12 1.91
N SER A 121 14.91 -13.89 2.88
CA SER A 121 15.28 -13.34 4.19
C SER A 121 16.31 -14.22 4.90
N ASP A 122 16.10 -15.53 4.91
CA ASP A 122 17.03 -16.49 5.48
C ASP A 122 18.40 -16.47 4.78
N GLN A 123 18.45 -16.21 3.48
CA GLN A 123 19.71 -16.08 2.76
C GLN A 123 20.41 -14.76 3.01
N LEU A 124 19.66 -13.65 3.06
CA LEU A 124 20.22 -12.34 3.40
C LEU A 124 20.82 -12.35 4.81
N GLU A 125 20.18 -13.00 5.77
CA GLU A 125 20.70 -13.11 7.12
C GLU A 125 22.02 -13.92 7.19
N ARG A 126 22.23 -14.89 6.28
CA ARG A 126 23.47 -15.67 6.20
C ARG A 126 24.63 -14.89 5.59
N ILE A 127 24.36 -14.02 4.62
CA ILE A 127 25.40 -13.17 4.02
C ILE A 127 25.64 -11.90 4.81
N LYS A 128 24.73 -11.52 5.71
CA LYS A 128 24.83 -10.33 6.56
C LYS A 128 26.22 -10.18 7.21
N PRO A 129 26.85 -11.22 7.80
CA PRO A 129 28.17 -11.10 8.42
C PRO A 129 29.32 -10.89 7.43
N GLN A 130 29.10 -11.14 6.13
CA GLN A 130 30.08 -10.96 5.07
C GLN A 130 29.95 -9.58 4.40
N LEU A 131 28.86 -8.85 4.67
CA LEU A 131 28.70 -7.47 4.23
C LEU A 131 29.59 -6.52 5.04
N PRO A 132 29.97 -5.37 4.49
CA PRO A 132 30.62 -4.29 5.23
C PRO A 132 29.82 -3.92 6.49
N GLU A 133 30.49 -3.63 7.60
CA GLU A 133 29.86 -3.36 8.91
C GLU A 133 28.75 -2.31 8.83
N GLU A 134 28.99 -1.23 8.08
CA GLU A 134 28.03 -0.14 7.84
C GLU A 134 26.77 -0.57 7.06
N ALA A 135 26.86 -1.65 6.28
CA ALA A 135 25.76 -2.14 5.43
C ALA A 135 24.98 -3.29 6.08
N GLN A 136 25.47 -3.87 7.20
CA GLN A 136 24.86 -5.04 7.81
C GLN A 136 23.44 -4.74 8.28
N ASP A 137 23.23 -3.64 8.99
CA ASP A 137 21.92 -3.30 9.56
C ASP A 137 20.99 -2.53 8.61
N GLU A 138 21.46 -2.29 7.38
CA GLU A 138 20.78 -1.50 6.34
C GLU A 138 20.22 -2.39 5.20
N VAL A 139 19.94 -3.66 5.51
CA VAL A 139 19.36 -4.63 4.58
C VAL A 139 17.84 -4.61 4.72
N SER A 140 17.15 -4.33 3.60
CA SER A 140 15.69 -4.31 3.54
C SER A 140 15.16 -5.11 2.35
N ILE A 141 14.09 -5.85 2.59
CA ILE A 141 13.36 -6.58 1.55
C ILE A 141 11.99 -5.94 1.41
N TRP A 142 11.68 -5.50 0.20
CA TRP A 142 10.38 -5.01 -0.18
C TRP A 142 9.65 -6.06 -1.02
N LYS A 143 8.47 -6.46 -0.56
CA LYS A 143 7.53 -7.30 -1.28
C LYS A 143 6.42 -6.41 -1.82
N PHE A 144 6.07 -6.60 -3.09
CA PHE A 144 4.93 -5.92 -3.68
C PHE A 144 3.66 -6.26 -2.90
N ASN A 145 3.05 -5.25 -2.29
CA ASN A 145 1.76 -5.35 -1.65
C ASN A 145 0.84 -4.25 -2.21
N PRO A 146 -0.25 -4.60 -2.92
CA PRO A 146 -1.24 -3.63 -3.37
C PRO A 146 -1.79 -2.73 -2.25
N ASP A 147 -1.85 -3.25 -1.02
CA ASP A 147 -2.37 -2.50 0.13
C ASP A 147 -1.38 -1.42 0.61
N ASN A 148 -0.10 -1.47 0.18
CA ASN A 148 0.89 -0.45 0.51
C ASN A 148 0.90 0.72 -0.49
N PHE A 149 -0.05 0.77 -1.44
CA PHE A 149 -0.19 1.94 -2.30
C PHE A 149 -1.04 3.01 -1.63
N SER A 150 -0.66 4.27 -1.86
CA SER A 150 -1.45 5.40 -1.41
C SER A 150 -2.84 5.33 -2.06
N THR A 151 -3.87 5.33 -1.22
CA THR A 151 -5.26 5.42 -1.62
C THR A 151 -5.55 6.76 -2.30
N MET A 152 -4.97 7.84 -1.77
CA MET A 152 -5.06 9.18 -2.33
C MET A 152 -3.68 9.83 -2.37
N TRP A 153 -3.38 10.55 -3.43
CA TRP A 153 -2.16 11.33 -3.59
C TRP A 153 -2.53 12.79 -3.81
N VAL A 154 -2.13 13.66 -2.88
CA VAL A 154 -2.52 15.06 -2.84
C VAL A 154 -1.29 15.93 -3.01
N SER A 155 -1.36 16.87 -3.93
CA SER A 155 -0.43 17.98 -4.07
C SER A 155 -0.77 19.08 -3.07
N VAL A 156 0.23 19.61 -2.39
CA VAL A 156 0.12 20.82 -1.58
C VAL A 156 1.15 21.83 -2.10
N ALA A 157 0.66 22.84 -2.82
CA ALA A 157 1.48 23.95 -3.27
C ALA A 157 1.48 25.03 -2.18
N VAL A 158 2.67 25.34 -1.69
CA VAL A 158 2.89 26.30 -0.60
C VAL A 158 3.50 27.59 -1.15
N PRO A 159 3.09 28.76 -0.65
CA PRO A 159 3.61 30.04 -1.12
C PRO A 159 5.12 30.16 -0.86
N PRO A 160 5.85 30.86 -1.75
CA PRO A 160 7.27 31.11 -1.54
C PRO A 160 7.50 31.96 -0.28
N GLY A 161 8.39 31.50 0.61
CA GLY A 161 8.78 32.23 1.83
C GLY A 161 8.34 31.59 3.14
N LEU A 162 7.67 30.43 3.12
CA LEU A 162 7.37 29.68 4.34
C LEU A 162 8.67 29.10 4.95
N ASP A 163 8.97 29.44 6.21
CA ASP A 163 10.20 29.04 6.90
C ASP A 163 10.25 27.55 7.28
N ASP A 164 9.09 26.95 7.58
CA ASP A 164 8.96 25.52 7.89
C ASP A 164 7.78 24.88 7.16
N PRO A 165 7.97 24.50 5.87
CA PRO A 165 6.93 23.82 5.11
C PRO A 165 6.52 22.47 5.68
N TYR A 166 7.48 21.72 6.21
CA TYR A 166 7.19 20.41 6.80
C TYR A 166 6.35 20.53 8.06
N GLY A 167 6.78 21.36 9.03
CA GLY A 167 6.06 21.54 10.28
C GLY A 167 4.65 22.08 10.08
N TYR A 168 4.46 22.93 9.07
CA TYR A 168 3.13 23.40 8.67
C TYR A 168 2.23 22.26 8.16
N LEU A 169 2.73 21.43 7.24
CA LEU A 169 2.00 20.25 6.73
C LEU A 169 1.69 19.27 7.86
N GLU A 170 2.65 19.01 8.74
CA GLU A 170 2.50 18.10 9.87
C GLU A 170 1.34 18.53 10.79
N SER A 171 1.23 19.83 11.10
CA SER A 171 0.19 20.32 12.01
C SER A 171 -1.17 20.50 11.37
N HIS A 172 -1.24 21.00 10.13
CA HIS A 172 -2.49 21.43 9.49
C HIS A 172 -3.05 20.43 8.48
N VAL A 173 -2.24 19.51 7.96
CA VAL A 173 -2.64 18.56 6.92
C VAL A 173 -2.53 17.14 7.43
N LEU A 174 -1.33 16.71 7.83
CA LEU A 174 -1.06 15.33 8.25
C LEU A 174 -1.91 14.91 9.45
N ARG A 175 -1.78 15.61 10.59
CA ARG A 175 -2.51 15.25 11.81
C ARG A 175 -4.03 15.19 11.64
N PRO A 176 -4.69 16.13 10.93
CA PRO A 176 -6.11 15.99 10.62
C PRO A 176 -6.44 14.79 9.72
N LEU A 177 -5.65 14.53 8.68
CA LEU A 177 -5.88 13.40 7.77
C LEU A 177 -5.65 12.04 8.45
N GLU A 178 -4.67 11.92 9.34
CA GLU A 178 -4.42 10.72 10.15
C GLU A 178 -5.58 10.40 11.10
N ARG A 179 -6.41 11.39 11.46
CA ARG A 179 -7.59 11.17 12.32
C ARG A 179 -8.81 10.68 11.55
N VAL A 180 -8.75 10.64 10.22
CA VAL A 180 -9.87 10.16 9.40
C VAL A 180 -9.99 8.65 9.57
N ASP A 181 -11.19 8.20 9.92
CA ASP A 181 -11.49 6.77 10.10
C ASP A 181 -11.12 5.96 8.84
N GLY A 182 -10.38 4.88 9.02
CA GLY A 182 -9.88 4.03 7.94
C GLY A 182 -8.60 4.50 7.25
N VAL A 183 -7.94 5.56 7.73
CA VAL A 183 -6.57 5.95 7.33
C VAL A 183 -5.56 5.33 8.28
N ALA A 184 -4.56 4.63 7.74
CA ALA A 184 -3.49 4.01 8.52
C ALA A 184 -2.28 4.92 8.73
N ASN A 185 -1.90 5.66 7.70
CA ASN A 185 -0.74 6.55 7.69
C ASN A 185 -0.95 7.63 6.63
N VAL A 186 -0.30 8.78 6.86
CA VAL A 186 -0.14 9.84 5.87
C VAL A 186 1.33 10.22 5.77
N ASP A 187 1.95 10.05 4.60
CA ASP A 187 3.36 10.38 4.36
C ASP A 187 3.50 11.68 3.56
N VAL A 188 4.54 12.46 3.87
CA VAL A 188 4.93 13.67 3.12
C VAL A 188 6.12 13.38 2.22
N TYR A 189 6.08 13.93 1.02
CA TYR A 189 7.15 13.89 0.03
C TYR A 189 7.46 15.30 -0.47
N GLY A 190 8.74 15.59 -0.73
CA GLY A 190 9.19 16.91 -1.20
C GLY A 190 9.37 17.95 -0.10
N ALA A 191 9.12 17.57 1.17
CA ALA A 191 9.56 18.31 2.34
C ALA A 191 10.10 17.35 3.39
N ASP A 192 11.29 17.67 3.86
CA ASP A 192 11.98 16.93 4.90
C ASP A 192 11.84 17.68 6.23
N PRO A 193 11.73 16.98 7.37
CA PRO A 193 11.74 17.61 8.68
C PRO A 193 13.06 18.36 8.90
N LYS A 194 13.02 19.45 9.66
CA LYS A 194 14.24 20.14 10.08
C LYS A 194 15.05 19.21 11.00
N GLU A 195 16.34 19.12 10.73
CA GLU A 195 17.30 18.36 11.52
C GLU A 195 18.35 19.29 12.13
N VAL A 196 19.06 18.78 13.14
CA VAL A 196 20.23 19.45 13.70
C VAL A 196 21.45 18.87 13.00
N SER A 197 22.04 19.67 12.11
CA SER A 197 23.23 19.32 11.35
C SER A 197 24.48 19.83 12.07
N VAL A 198 25.44 18.94 12.30
CA VAL A 198 26.76 19.27 12.84
C VAL A 198 27.74 19.34 11.66
N GLU A 199 27.99 20.55 11.18
CA GLU A 199 28.86 20.82 10.04
C GLU A 199 30.32 20.96 10.52
N VAL A 200 31.08 19.88 10.39
CA VAL A 200 32.44 19.79 10.92
C VAL A 200 33.45 20.51 10.00
N ASP A 201 34.20 21.45 10.55
CA ASP A 201 35.31 22.10 9.85
C ASP A 201 36.59 21.26 10.07
N GLN A 202 37.01 20.54 9.02
CA GLN A 202 38.18 19.65 9.08
C GLN A 202 39.47 20.37 9.49
N ALA A 203 39.63 21.66 9.13
CA ALA A 203 40.82 22.42 9.48
C ALA A 203 40.82 22.79 10.98
N ARG A 204 39.67 23.20 11.53
CA ARG A 204 39.52 23.48 12.97
C ARG A 204 39.66 22.21 13.80
N LEU A 205 39.03 21.12 13.36
CA LEU A 205 39.10 19.80 14.00
C LEU A 205 40.57 19.32 14.11
N SER A 206 41.31 19.38 13.00
CA SER A 206 42.72 18.98 12.96
C SER A 206 43.62 19.91 13.78
N ALA A 207 43.37 21.22 13.76
CA ALA A 207 44.14 22.20 14.53
C ALA A 207 44.00 22.04 16.04
N ARG A 208 42.89 21.46 16.51
CA ARG A 208 42.63 21.16 17.92
C ARG A 208 43.03 19.74 18.33
N GLY A 209 43.57 18.95 17.41
CA GLY A 209 44.01 17.58 17.67
C GLY A 209 42.88 16.61 18.00
N VAL A 210 41.65 16.91 17.57
CA VAL A 210 40.47 16.04 17.74
C VAL A 210 40.39 15.09 16.54
N GLY A 211 40.27 13.78 16.77
CA GLY A 211 39.99 12.83 15.71
C GLY A 211 38.51 12.82 15.28
N MET A 212 38.21 12.58 14.00
CA MET A 212 36.82 12.46 13.53
C MET A 212 36.07 11.32 14.26
N ALA A 213 36.75 10.19 14.49
CA ALA A 213 36.18 9.05 15.23
C ALA A 213 35.86 9.42 16.69
N GLU A 214 36.72 10.21 17.34
CA GLU A 214 36.52 10.68 18.72
C GLU A 214 35.32 11.62 18.81
N LEU A 215 35.16 12.52 17.83
CA LEU A 215 33.99 13.39 17.73
C LEU A 215 32.70 12.58 17.57
N VAL A 216 32.66 11.62 16.65
CA VAL A 216 31.48 10.76 16.44
C VAL A 216 31.15 9.98 17.71
N GLN A 217 32.15 9.40 18.36
CA GLN A 217 31.98 8.68 19.62
C GLN A 217 31.45 9.58 20.74
N ALA A 218 31.99 10.80 20.87
CA ALA A 218 31.53 11.78 21.85
C ALA A 218 30.05 12.13 21.64
N LEU A 219 29.65 12.42 20.39
CA LEU A 219 28.25 12.73 20.03
C LEU A 219 27.31 11.55 20.31
N GLN A 220 27.72 10.32 19.99
CA GLN A 220 26.93 9.11 20.29
C GLN A 220 26.82 8.85 21.80
N SER A 221 27.85 9.22 22.57
CA SER A 221 27.91 8.98 24.01
C SER A 221 27.20 10.02 24.86
N ASP A 222 26.82 11.18 24.33
CA ASP A 222 26.16 12.21 25.15
C ASP A 222 24.62 12.17 24.99
N ASN A 223 24.11 11.60 23.90
CA ASN A 223 22.67 11.56 23.60
C ASN A 223 22.02 10.19 23.92
N PHE A 224 22.18 9.69 25.16
CA PHE A 224 21.48 8.48 25.59
C PHE A 224 20.65 8.66 26.88
N ALA A 225 19.53 7.93 26.96
CA ALA A 225 18.70 7.85 28.16
C ALA A 225 19.10 6.61 28.97
N LEU A 226 19.92 6.78 30.02
CA LEU A 226 20.28 5.69 30.93
C LEU A 226 19.28 5.57 32.09
N ALA A 227 18.77 4.36 32.31
CA ALA A 227 17.98 4.04 33.50
C ALA A 227 18.91 3.88 34.71
N GLY A 228 18.90 4.84 35.64
CA GLY A 228 19.68 4.84 36.88
C GLY A 228 19.12 3.95 37.99
N GLY A 229 18.16 3.07 37.67
CA GLY A 229 17.52 2.17 38.63
C GLY A 229 16.41 2.85 39.46
N TYR A 230 16.36 2.56 40.75
CA TYR A 230 15.38 3.16 41.66
C TYR A 230 15.93 3.31 43.08
N VAL A 231 15.49 4.37 43.76
CA VAL A 231 15.77 4.64 45.17
C VAL A 231 14.51 4.35 45.97
N ARG A 232 14.64 3.72 47.15
CA ARG A 232 13.53 3.53 48.09
C ARG A 232 13.73 4.42 49.29
N GLU A 233 12.78 5.33 49.52
CA GLU A 233 12.80 6.24 50.68
C GLU A 233 11.36 6.44 51.19
N GLY A 234 11.15 6.37 52.51
CA GLY A 234 9.83 6.58 53.13
C GLY A 234 8.73 5.61 52.66
N GLY A 235 9.08 4.37 52.30
CA GLY A 235 8.13 3.38 51.76
C GLY A 235 7.72 3.61 50.29
N LYS A 236 8.29 4.62 49.62
CA LYS A 236 8.05 4.90 48.19
C LYS A 236 9.25 4.50 47.35
N LYS A 237 9.00 4.03 46.13
CA LYS A 237 10.00 3.64 45.13
C LYS A 237 10.09 4.71 44.06
N PHE A 238 11.20 5.44 44.01
CA PHE A 238 11.48 6.48 43.04
C PHE A 238 12.38 5.93 41.93
N TYR A 239 11.90 5.89 40.69
CA TYR A 239 12.73 5.51 39.55
C TYR A 239 13.64 6.66 39.16
N VAL A 240 14.94 6.42 39.08
CA VAL A 240 15.93 7.40 38.65
C VAL A 240 16.23 7.14 37.19
N ARG A 241 16.07 8.17 36.35
CA ARG A 241 16.41 8.12 34.93
C ARG A 241 17.23 9.36 34.61
N SER A 242 18.39 9.16 33.97
CA SER A 242 19.13 10.27 33.38
C SER A 242 18.53 10.53 32.01
N LEU A 243 17.95 11.71 31.83
CA LEU A 243 17.45 12.19 30.53
C LEU A 243 18.47 13.18 30.00
N ALA A 244 19.52 12.69 29.34
CA ALA A 244 20.39 13.53 28.52
C ALA A 244 19.67 13.75 27.18
N ARG A 245 18.73 14.70 27.16
CA ARG A 245 18.15 15.22 25.91
C ARG A 245 18.52 16.69 25.85
N TYR A 246 19.18 17.09 24.76
CA TYR A 246 19.44 18.48 24.48
C TYR A 246 18.13 19.26 24.39
N LYS A 247 18.03 20.35 25.14
CA LYS A 247 16.86 21.24 25.13
C LYS A 247 17.02 22.39 24.15
N ASP A 248 18.26 22.76 23.86
CA ASP A 248 18.60 23.90 23.03
C ASP A 248 19.83 23.59 22.17
N LEU A 249 19.92 24.20 20.99
CA LEU A 249 21.11 24.10 20.13
C LEU A 249 22.38 24.55 20.86
N SER A 250 22.25 25.46 21.81
CA SER A 250 23.36 25.97 22.62
C SER A 250 23.98 24.89 23.50
N GLU A 251 23.20 23.90 23.95
CA GLU A 251 23.72 22.77 24.72
C GLU A 251 24.59 21.88 23.83
N ILE A 252 24.12 21.60 22.59
CA ILE A 252 24.88 20.83 21.59
C ILE A 252 26.19 21.56 21.22
N ARG A 253 26.12 22.88 21.00
CA ARG A 253 27.31 23.71 20.69
C ARG A 253 28.35 23.71 21.80
N ASN A 254 27.94 23.57 23.05
CA ASN A 254 28.84 23.55 24.20
C ASN A 254 29.24 22.14 24.62
N LEU A 255 28.84 21.10 23.88
CA LEU A 255 29.29 19.73 24.11
C LEU A 255 30.83 19.68 24.07
N THR A 256 31.43 19.19 25.14
CA THR A 256 32.88 19.08 25.26
C THR A 256 33.36 17.73 24.77
N ILE A 257 34.33 17.75 23.86
CA ILE A 257 34.96 16.56 23.32
C ILE A 257 36.30 16.40 24.05
N PRO A 258 36.49 15.32 24.81
CA PRO A 258 37.73 15.08 25.53
C PRO A 258 38.84 14.75 24.54
N THR A 259 39.95 15.47 24.62
CA THR A 259 41.15 15.20 23.81
C THR A 259 42.38 15.04 24.69
N SER A 260 43.47 14.54 24.09
CA SER A 260 44.80 14.48 24.73
C SER A 260 45.33 15.85 25.21
N GLY A 261 44.85 16.96 24.63
CA GLY A 261 45.23 18.34 24.97
C GLY A 261 44.25 19.07 25.89
N GLY A 262 43.17 18.42 26.33
CA GLY A 262 42.08 19.01 27.13
C GLY A 262 40.71 18.92 26.45
N ASP A 263 39.69 19.46 27.11
CA ASP A 263 38.32 19.42 26.60
C ASP A 263 38.08 20.53 25.58
N VAL A 264 37.66 20.16 24.37
CA VAL A 264 37.39 21.09 23.27
C VAL A 264 35.88 21.18 23.05
N PRO A 265 35.25 22.37 23.12
CA PRO A 265 33.82 22.50 22.88
C PRO A 265 33.50 22.34 21.39
N LEU A 266 32.35 21.75 21.06
CA LEU A 266 31.93 21.44 19.70
C LEU A 266 31.90 22.67 18.79
N LYS A 267 31.45 23.83 19.29
CA LYS A 267 31.44 25.10 18.56
C LYS A 267 32.80 25.56 18.03
N ASP A 268 33.90 25.09 18.63
CA ASP A 268 35.25 25.47 18.20
C ASP A 268 35.70 24.66 16.96
N ILE A 269 35.04 23.54 16.67
CA ILE A 269 35.42 22.61 15.61
C ILE A 269 34.30 22.32 14.59
N ALA A 270 33.05 22.64 14.91
CA ALA A 270 31.89 22.42 14.05
C ALA A 270 30.83 23.51 14.23
N ASP A 271 30.13 23.81 13.14
CA ASP A 271 28.97 24.71 13.14
C ASP A 271 27.69 23.87 13.31
N VAL A 272 26.92 24.17 14.36
CA VAL A 272 25.65 23.46 14.66
C VAL A 272 24.50 24.30 14.13
N VAL A 273 23.86 23.80 13.08
CA VAL A 273 22.78 24.46 12.35
C VAL A 273 21.48 23.68 12.52
N TYR A 274 20.37 24.37 12.76
CA TYR A 274 19.04 23.78 12.70
C TYR A 274 18.37 24.22 11.42
N GLY A 275 18.06 23.26 10.56
CA GLY A 275 17.55 23.55 9.23
C GLY A 275 17.14 22.29 8.48
N PRO A 276 16.62 22.45 7.25
CA PRO A 276 16.36 21.30 6.40
C PRO A 276 17.66 20.56 6.06
N PRO A 277 17.59 19.24 5.80
CA PRO A 277 18.75 18.46 5.40
C PRO A 277 19.40 19.01 4.12
N PRO A 278 20.73 18.86 3.97
CA PRO A 278 21.47 19.37 2.81
C PRO A 278 21.07 18.66 1.50
N ASP A 279 20.72 17.37 1.57
CA ASP A 279 20.25 16.57 0.43
C ASP A 279 18.74 16.76 0.21
N ARG A 280 18.33 17.97 -0.21
CA ARG A 280 16.91 18.28 -0.39
C ARG A 280 16.33 17.63 -1.64
N ARG A 281 15.26 16.86 -1.46
CA ARG A 281 14.42 16.43 -2.59
C ARG A 281 13.41 17.53 -2.91
N ILE A 282 13.42 18.01 -4.15
CA ILE A 282 12.47 19.02 -4.63
C ILE A 282 11.39 18.32 -5.43
N GLU A 283 10.13 18.53 -5.06
CA GLU A 283 8.98 18.15 -5.85
C GLU A 283 8.35 19.38 -6.51
N ARG A 284 7.88 19.19 -7.75
CA ARG A 284 7.23 20.24 -8.52
C ARG A 284 6.00 19.68 -9.20
N ILE A 285 4.93 20.45 -9.16
CA ILE A 285 3.66 20.12 -9.80
C ILE A 285 3.32 21.32 -10.68
N GLU A 286 3.14 21.04 -11.97
CA GLU A 286 2.94 22.05 -13.01
C GLU A 286 4.03 23.16 -13.03
N GLY A 287 5.25 22.82 -12.63
CA GLY A 287 6.39 23.75 -12.60
C GLY A 287 6.50 24.61 -11.34
N VAL A 288 5.55 24.49 -10.39
CA VAL A 288 5.58 25.17 -9.09
C VAL A 288 6.13 24.22 -8.03
N ASN A 289 6.95 24.72 -7.10
CA ASN A 289 7.40 23.92 -5.95
C ASN A 289 6.18 23.48 -5.13
N ALA A 290 6.02 22.17 -4.99
CA ALA A 290 4.92 21.56 -4.28
C ALA A 290 5.45 20.42 -3.43
N MET A 291 4.65 20.00 -2.47
CA MET A 291 4.88 18.81 -1.66
C MET A 291 3.76 17.83 -1.98
N SER A 292 4.07 16.54 -1.94
CA SER A 292 3.04 15.52 -2.08
C SER A 292 2.71 14.91 -0.73
N VAL A 293 1.44 14.58 -0.54
CA VAL A 293 0.92 13.89 0.63
C VAL A 293 0.27 12.59 0.14
N GLY A 294 0.83 11.46 0.56
CA GLY A 294 0.28 10.14 0.27
C GLY A 294 -0.56 9.67 1.45
N VAL A 295 -1.84 9.38 1.22
CA VAL A 295 -2.75 8.85 2.23
C VAL A 295 -2.93 7.34 2.03
N PHE A 296 -2.69 6.55 3.06
CA PHE A 296 -2.78 5.09 3.00
C PHE A 296 -3.96 4.60 3.84
N ALA A 297 -4.84 3.79 3.24
CA ALA A 297 -5.95 3.20 3.97
C ALA A 297 -5.50 2.04 4.87
N GLU A 298 -6.26 1.79 5.94
CA GLU A 298 -6.11 0.60 6.77
C GLU A 298 -6.36 -0.68 5.98
N SER A 299 -5.69 -1.76 6.38
CA SER A 299 -5.86 -3.06 5.74
C SER A 299 -7.31 -3.52 5.86
N GLY A 300 -7.97 -3.73 4.72
CA GLY A 300 -9.37 -4.15 4.65
C GLY A 300 -10.39 -3.01 4.72
N ALA A 301 -9.97 -1.75 4.81
CA ALA A 301 -10.89 -0.62 4.74
C ALA A 301 -11.56 -0.49 3.36
N ASN A 302 -12.74 0.12 3.33
CA ASN A 302 -13.41 0.45 2.08
C ASN A 302 -12.76 1.69 1.46
N ILE A 303 -11.99 1.47 0.38
CA ILE A 303 -11.21 2.53 -0.30
C ILE A 303 -12.09 3.71 -0.73
N VAL A 304 -13.23 3.46 -1.38
CA VAL A 304 -14.16 4.52 -1.84
C VAL A 304 -14.66 5.36 -0.66
N GLY A 305 -15.04 4.70 0.43
CA GLY A 305 -15.52 5.37 1.63
C GLY A 305 -14.44 6.16 2.36
N VAL A 306 -13.19 5.67 2.37
CA VAL A 306 -12.03 6.39 2.93
C VAL A 306 -11.73 7.62 2.07
N SER A 307 -11.62 7.47 0.75
CA SER A 307 -11.38 8.57 -0.17
C SER A 307 -12.40 9.70 0.01
N GLY A 308 -13.70 9.39 0.02
CA GLY A 308 -14.73 10.41 0.23
C GLY A 308 -14.73 11.06 1.63
N ARG A 309 -14.14 10.42 2.66
CA ARG A 309 -13.91 11.07 3.97
C ARG A 309 -12.67 11.95 3.97
N VAL A 310 -11.60 11.49 3.32
CA VAL A 310 -10.35 12.25 3.16
C VAL A 310 -10.59 13.50 2.33
N GLU A 311 -11.34 13.40 1.24
CA GLU A 311 -11.73 14.54 0.40
C GLU A 311 -12.50 15.59 1.21
N LYS A 312 -13.49 15.17 2.03
CA LYS A 312 -14.19 16.08 2.94
C LYS A 312 -13.26 16.74 3.96
N ALA A 313 -12.32 15.99 4.53
CA ALA A 313 -11.34 16.56 5.45
C ALA A 313 -10.42 17.57 4.74
N LEU A 314 -10.02 17.30 3.49
CA LEU A 314 -9.25 18.24 2.67
C LEU A 314 -10.06 19.50 2.34
N ASP A 315 -11.36 19.37 2.05
CA ASP A 315 -12.25 20.52 1.83
C ASP A 315 -12.35 21.39 3.08
N GLU A 316 -12.49 20.78 4.27
CA GLU A 316 -12.49 21.47 5.56
C GLU A 316 -11.14 22.18 5.82
N ILE A 317 -10.02 21.50 5.56
CA ILE A 317 -8.67 22.08 5.66
C ILE A 317 -8.54 23.27 4.70
N SER A 318 -8.93 23.10 3.43
CA SER A 318 -8.80 24.16 2.42
C SER A 318 -9.66 25.39 2.72
N SER A 319 -10.76 25.19 3.46
CA SER A 319 -11.68 26.25 3.87
C SER A 319 -11.22 27.04 5.11
N ASP A 320 -10.19 26.57 5.82
CA ASP A 320 -9.65 27.25 7.00
C ASP A 320 -8.94 28.57 6.60
N PRO A 321 -9.31 29.73 7.20
CA PRO A 321 -8.63 31.00 6.98
C PRO A 321 -7.11 30.97 7.20
N LEU A 322 -6.61 30.08 8.06
CA LEU A 322 -5.18 29.90 8.33
C LEU A 322 -4.40 29.35 7.13
N ASN A 323 -5.11 28.79 6.13
CA ASN A 323 -4.51 28.13 4.97
C ASN A 323 -4.57 29.01 3.70
N THR A 324 -4.80 30.31 3.88
CA THR A 324 -4.88 31.28 2.79
C THR A 324 -3.58 31.30 1.97
N GLY A 325 -3.68 30.99 0.68
CA GLY A 325 -2.54 30.98 -0.26
C GLY A 325 -1.92 29.60 -0.49
N ILE A 326 -2.46 28.54 0.13
CA ILE A 326 -2.06 27.15 -0.12
C ILE A 326 -3.09 26.50 -1.03
N SER A 327 -2.61 25.85 -2.08
CA SER A 327 -3.46 25.13 -3.02
C SER A 327 -3.31 23.64 -2.79
N TYR A 328 -4.45 22.97 -2.62
CA TYR A 328 -4.56 21.53 -2.52
C TYR A 328 -5.10 20.99 -3.83
N GLN A 329 -4.45 19.98 -4.41
CA GLN A 329 -4.94 19.34 -5.62
C GLN A 329 -4.80 17.83 -5.47
N VAL A 330 -5.91 17.11 -5.58
CA VAL A 330 -5.88 15.65 -5.63
C VAL A 330 -5.31 15.24 -7.00
N LEU A 331 -4.12 14.61 -7.00
CA LEU A 331 -3.46 14.14 -8.22
C LEU A 331 -3.94 12.74 -8.62
N ARG A 332 -4.27 11.93 -7.62
CA ARG A 332 -4.80 10.58 -7.80
C ARG A 332 -5.73 10.25 -6.65
N ASP A 333 -6.90 9.75 -6.99
CA ASP A 333 -7.81 9.12 -6.05
C ASP A 333 -8.21 7.73 -6.55
N GLN A 334 -7.79 6.70 -5.81
CA GLN A 334 -8.17 5.33 -6.12
C GLN A 334 -9.66 5.07 -5.86
N GLY A 335 -10.26 5.77 -4.89
CA GLY A 335 -11.69 5.69 -4.59
C GLY A 335 -12.54 6.18 -5.75
N GLU A 336 -12.23 7.37 -6.27
CA GLU A 336 -12.89 7.93 -7.47
C GLU A 336 -12.72 7.00 -8.68
N GLU A 337 -11.52 6.45 -8.90
CA GLU A 337 -11.26 5.51 -10.00
C GLU A 337 -12.12 4.25 -9.87
N ILE A 338 -12.23 3.69 -8.65
CA ILE A 338 -13.09 2.53 -8.38
C ILE A 338 -14.56 2.89 -8.57
N GLU A 339 -15.03 4.03 -8.07
CA GLU A 339 -16.41 4.49 -8.23
C GLU A 339 -16.77 4.67 -9.70
N ASN A 340 -15.90 5.33 -10.47
CA ASN A 340 -16.06 5.49 -11.92
C ASN A 340 -16.11 4.13 -12.65
N GLN A 341 -15.27 3.17 -12.27
CA GLN A 341 -15.31 1.82 -12.84
C GLN A 341 -16.61 1.09 -12.50
N VAL A 342 -17.09 1.19 -11.26
CA VAL A 342 -18.37 0.59 -10.83
C VAL A 342 -19.54 1.23 -11.57
N ASN A 343 -19.58 2.56 -11.68
CA ASN A 343 -20.63 3.29 -12.38
C ASN A 343 -20.64 2.97 -13.88
N ASN A 344 -19.45 2.92 -14.51
CA ASN A 344 -19.32 2.50 -15.90
C ASN A 344 -19.81 1.06 -16.10
N LEU A 345 -19.48 0.16 -15.17
CA LEU A 345 -19.95 -1.23 -15.24
C LEU A 345 -21.46 -1.34 -15.08
N GLN A 346 -22.06 -0.60 -14.15
CA GLN A 346 -23.52 -0.55 -13.99
C GLN A 346 -24.21 -0.03 -15.25
N SER A 347 -23.72 1.09 -15.81
CA SER A 347 -24.23 1.66 -17.06
C SER A 347 -24.09 0.68 -18.23
N THR A 348 -22.92 0.07 -18.39
CA THR A 348 -22.66 -0.91 -19.45
C THR A 348 -23.54 -2.15 -19.29
N ALA A 349 -23.73 -2.63 -18.07
CA ALA A 349 -24.61 -3.77 -17.78
C ALA A 349 -26.08 -3.45 -18.06
N LEU A 350 -26.54 -2.23 -17.74
CA LEU A 350 -27.90 -1.78 -18.03
C LEU A 350 -28.15 -1.68 -19.54
N TRP A 351 -27.27 -1.00 -20.28
CA TRP A 351 -27.40 -0.88 -21.74
C TRP A 351 -27.24 -2.24 -22.43
N GLY A 352 -26.25 -3.03 -22.04
CA GLY A 352 -26.03 -4.38 -22.55
C GLY A 352 -27.22 -5.30 -22.28
N GLY A 353 -27.76 -5.27 -21.06
CA GLY A 353 -28.97 -6.02 -20.68
C GLY A 353 -30.22 -5.56 -21.43
N LEU A 354 -30.38 -4.25 -21.65
CA LEU A 354 -31.47 -3.69 -22.43
C LEU A 354 -31.39 -4.11 -23.91
N PHE A 355 -30.20 -4.01 -24.53
CA PHE A 355 -30.00 -4.46 -25.92
C PHE A 355 -30.19 -5.96 -26.05
N ALA A 356 -29.69 -6.76 -25.11
CA ALA A 356 -29.93 -8.19 -25.08
C ALA A 356 -31.43 -8.51 -24.98
N ALA A 357 -32.16 -7.84 -24.09
CA ALA A 357 -33.60 -8.00 -23.95
C ALA A 357 -34.36 -7.60 -25.23
N MET A 358 -33.95 -6.52 -25.91
CA MET A 358 -34.53 -6.12 -27.19
C MET A 358 -34.29 -7.17 -28.27
N ILE A 359 -33.05 -7.64 -28.43
CA ILE A 359 -32.71 -8.68 -29.42
C ILE A 359 -33.49 -9.97 -29.13
N LEU A 360 -33.53 -10.41 -27.87
CA LEU A 360 -34.32 -11.56 -27.42
C LEU A 360 -35.80 -11.38 -27.74
N PHE A 361 -36.36 -10.20 -27.50
CA PHE A 361 -37.75 -9.90 -27.83
C PHE A 361 -38.02 -10.00 -29.34
N PHE A 362 -37.12 -9.51 -30.18
CA PHE A 362 -37.25 -9.62 -31.64
C PHE A 362 -37.22 -11.07 -32.13
N TYR A 363 -36.38 -11.91 -31.53
CA TYR A 363 -36.29 -13.34 -31.87
C TYR A 363 -37.49 -14.13 -31.36
N LEU A 364 -37.84 -13.99 -30.08
CA LEU A 364 -38.87 -14.80 -29.42
C LEU A 364 -40.29 -14.28 -29.67
N ARG A 365 -40.44 -13.00 -30.04
CA ARG A 365 -41.72 -12.29 -30.28
C ARG A 365 -42.76 -12.43 -29.16
N THR A 366 -42.32 -12.83 -27.97
CA THR A 366 -43.17 -13.13 -26.82
C THR A 366 -42.58 -12.47 -25.58
N PHE A 367 -43.34 -11.52 -25.02
CA PHE A 367 -42.91 -10.75 -23.85
C PHE A 367 -42.66 -11.64 -22.63
N ARG A 368 -43.52 -12.66 -22.42
CA ARG A 368 -43.39 -13.59 -21.29
C ARG A 368 -42.08 -14.37 -21.33
N MET A 369 -41.71 -14.93 -22.48
CA MET A 369 -40.47 -15.71 -22.62
C MET A 369 -39.24 -14.82 -22.49
N THR A 370 -39.28 -13.64 -23.12
CA THR A 370 -38.20 -12.65 -23.00
C THR A 370 -37.98 -12.23 -21.55
N ALA A 371 -39.05 -11.92 -20.81
CA ALA A 371 -38.96 -11.53 -19.41
C ALA A 371 -38.37 -12.63 -18.52
N ILE A 372 -38.71 -13.91 -18.78
CA ILE A 372 -38.14 -15.04 -18.04
C ILE A 372 -36.62 -15.14 -18.26
N ILE A 373 -36.15 -15.01 -19.51
CA ILE A 373 -34.70 -15.03 -19.81
C ILE A 373 -34.01 -13.82 -19.18
N THR A 374 -34.53 -12.62 -19.40
CA THR A 374 -33.90 -11.40 -18.88
C THR A 374 -33.83 -11.40 -17.36
N LEU A 375 -34.84 -11.94 -16.66
CA LEU A 375 -34.84 -12.06 -15.19
C LEU A 375 -33.84 -13.11 -14.68
N SER A 376 -33.44 -14.07 -15.51
CA SER A 376 -32.43 -15.06 -15.13
C SER A 376 -31.03 -14.45 -14.94
N ILE A 377 -30.72 -13.35 -15.63
CA ILE A 377 -29.44 -12.64 -15.54
C ILE A 377 -29.19 -12.08 -14.13
N PRO A 378 -30.04 -11.17 -13.58
CA PRO A 378 -29.82 -10.62 -12.24
C PRO A 378 -29.90 -11.72 -11.16
N LEU A 379 -30.74 -12.74 -11.37
CA LEU A 379 -30.81 -13.89 -10.47
C LEU A 379 -29.46 -14.64 -10.39
N CYS A 380 -28.83 -14.90 -11.54
CA CYS A 380 -27.53 -15.54 -11.60
C CYS A 380 -26.44 -14.70 -10.94
N LEU A 381 -26.42 -13.39 -11.20
CA LEU A 381 -25.46 -12.47 -10.58
C LEU A 381 -25.57 -12.49 -9.05
N MET A 382 -26.80 -12.42 -8.52
CA MET A 382 -27.04 -12.47 -7.07
C MET A 382 -26.61 -13.80 -6.44
N MET A 383 -26.85 -14.93 -7.13
CA MET A 383 -26.35 -16.23 -6.68
C MET A 383 -24.82 -16.27 -6.64
N THR A 384 -24.14 -15.69 -7.64
CA THR A 384 -22.67 -15.60 -7.63
C THR A 384 -22.16 -14.74 -6.48
N MET A 385 -22.84 -13.63 -6.14
CA MET A 385 -22.47 -12.80 -4.99
C MET A 385 -22.52 -13.57 -3.68
N VAL A 386 -23.53 -14.43 -3.48
CA VAL A 386 -23.61 -15.30 -2.28
C VAL A 386 -22.38 -16.21 -2.19
N VAL A 387 -22.01 -16.86 -3.29
CA VAL A 387 -20.86 -17.78 -3.33
C VAL A 387 -19.55 -17.02 -3.09
N MET A 388 -19.36 -15.88 -3.75
CA MET A 388 -18.16 -15.04 -3.57
C MET A 388 -18.00 -14.60 -2.12
N TYR A 389 -19.09 -14.22 -1.45
CA TYR A 389 -19.07 -13.84 -0.04
C TYR A 389 -18.60 -14.98 0.87
N PHE A 390 -19.11 -16.20 0.68
CA PHE A 390 -18.72 -17.34 1.50
C PHE A 390 -17.29 -17.84 1.24
N ILE A 391 -16.76 -17.66 0.02
CA ILE A 391 -15.37 -17.96 -0.32
C ILE A 391 -14.42 -16.84 0.17
N GLY A 392 -14.95 -15.65 0.50
CA GLY A 392 -14.17 -14.49 0.93
C GLY A 392 -13.48 -13.76 -0.21
N TRP A 393 -14.02 -13.84 -1.44
CA TRP A 393 -13.50 -13.11 -2.59
C TRP A 393 -13.96 -11.65 -2.59
N SER A 394 -13.08 -10.75 -3.05
CA SER A 394 -13.42 -9.34 -3.29
C SER A 394 -14.06 -9.14 -4.65
N LEU A 395 -14.82 -8.06 -4.80
CA LEU A 395 -15.24 -7.57 -6.11
C LEU A 395 -14.08 -6.77 -6.71
N ASN A 396 -13.43 -7.32 -7.73
CA ASN A 396 -12.28 -6.75 -8.42
C ASN A 396 -12.35 -6.94 -9.93
N VAL A 397 -11.46 -6.28 -10.69
CA VAL A 397 -11.46 -6.29 -12.17
C VAL A 397 -11.53 -7.70 -12.76
N ILE A 398 -10.80 -8.67 -12.17
CA ILE A 398 -10.76 -10.05 -12.65
C ILE A 398 -12.10 -10.76 -12.38
N THR A 399 -12.63 -10.64 -11.16
CA THR A 399 -13.94 -11.22 -10.83
C THR A 399 -15.07 -10.59 -11.65
N MET A 400 -14.99 -9.29 -11.95
CA MET A 400 -15.96 -8.58 -12.78
C MET A 400 -15.91 -9.06 -14.23
N MET A 401 -14.72 -9.29 -14.81
CA MET A 401 -14.59 -9.93 -16.12
C MET A 401 -15.18 -11.34 -16.13
N GLY A 402 -14.93 -12.14 -15.08
CA GLY A 402 -15.52 -13.46 -14.93
C GLY A 402 -17.06 -13.44 -14.88
N LEU A 403 -17.64 -12.48 -14.15
CA LEU A 403 -19.08 -12.25 -14.11
C LEU A 403 -19.64 -11.88 -15.49
N MET A 404 -18.97 -10.99 -16.24
CA MET A 404 -19.40 -10.61 -17.59
C MET A 404 -19.44 -11.82 -18.55
N VAL A 405 -18.38 -12.64 -18.56
CA VAL A 405 -18.34 -13.86 -19.38
C VAL A 405 -19.41 -14.86 -18.95
N GLY A 406 -19.59 -15.03 -17.64
CA GLY A 406 -20.59 -15.93 -17.07
C GLY A 406 -22.02 -15.56 -17.48
N VAL A 407 -22.35 -14.26 -17.51
CA VAL A 407 -23.68 -13.81 -17.95
C VAL A 407 -23.98 -14.22 -19.39
N GLY A 408 -23.01 -14.09 -20.30
CA GLY A 408 -23.19 -14.51 -21.71
C GLY A 408 -23.51 -16.01 -21.82
N LEU A 409 -22.73 -16.85 -21.13
CA LEU A 409 -22.93 -18.31 -21.13
C LEU A 409 -24.28 -18.74 -20.55
N VAL A 410 -24.79 -18.03 -19.55
CA VAL A 410 -26.09 -18.34 -18.94
C VAL A 410 -27.24 -18.00 -19.88
N VAL A 411 -27.15 -16.86 -20.57
CA VAL A 411 -28.16 -16.42 -21.53
C VAL A 411 -28.24 -17.40 -22.71
N ASP A 412 -27.09 -17.83 -23.26
CA ASP A 412 -27.07 -18.80 -24.37
C ASP A 412 -27.76 -20.11 -24.01
N ASN A 413 -27.48 -20.67 -22.83
CA ASN A 413 -28.14 -21.90 -22.37
C ASN A 413 -29.65 -21.71 -22.15
N ALA A 414 -30.07 -20.56 -21.64
CA ALA A 414 -31.48 -20.25 -21.45
C ALA A 414 -32.23 -20.16 -22.79
N ILE A 415 -31.60 -19.56 -23.81
CA ILE A 415 -32.16 -19.46 -25.17
C ILE A 415 -32.35 -20.86 -25.77
N VAL A 416 -31.31 -21.72 -25.74
CA VAL A 416 -31.37 -23.07 -26.35
C VAL A 416 -32.45 -23.93 -25.71
N ILE A 417 -32.63 -23.86 -24.39
CA ILE A 417 -33.69 -24.61 -23.70
C ILE A 417 -35.07 -24.11 -24.15
N LEU A 418 -35.25 -22.81 -24.28
CA LEU A 418 -36.55 -22.23 -24.70
C LEU A 418 -36.86 -22.45 -26.16
N GLU A 419 -35.86 -22.54 -27.05
CA GLU A 419 -36.07 -22.91 -28.45
C GLU A 419 -36.49 -24.38 -28.61
N ASN A 420 -36.07 -25.24 -27.67
CA ASN A 420 -36.40 -26.66 -27.67
C ASN A 420 -37.72 -27.00 -26.94
N ILE A 421 -38.41 -26.00 -26.38
CA ILE A 421 -39.74 -26.12 -25.75
C ILE A 421 -40.79 -25.60 -26.72
#